data_AF-A0A0D3AH22-F1
#
_entry.id   AF-A0A0D3AH22-F1
#
_cell.length_a   1.000
_cell.length_b   1.000
_cell.length_c   1.000
_cell.angle_alpha   90.00
_cell.angle_beta   90.00
_cell.angle_gamma   90.00
#
_symmetry.space_group_name_H-M   'P 1'
#
loop_
_entity.id
_entity.type
_entity.pdbx_description
1 polymer ?
#
loop_
_entity_poly.entity_id
_entity_poly.type
_entity_poly.pdbx_seq_one_letter_code
_entity_poly.pdbx_strand_id
1 'polypeptide(L)' 'MFNSLNALSEDGSLVTMPPWVNPWLLLAMAVSFGLHFVILYVPFLAQVFGIVPLSLNEWLLVLAVSL' A
#
# COMPACT_ATOMS: atom_id res chain seq x y z
N MET A 1 3.68 -0.72 0.30
CA MET A 1 3.52 -1.62 -0.86
C MET A 1 4.46 -1.30 -2.03
N PHE A 2 5.21 -0.18 -2.04
CA PHE A 2 6.08 0.18 -3.18
C PHE A 2 7.15 -0.87 -3.53
N ASN A 3 7.61 -1.65 -2.56
CA ASN A 3 8.56 -2.74 -2.81
C ASN A 3 8.04 -3.78 -3.83
N SER A 4 6.74 -4.07 -3.88
CA SER A 4 6.19 -5.02 -4.86
C SER A 4 6.25 -4.49 -6.29
N LEU A 5 6.27 -3.16 -6.47
CA LEU A 5 6.50 -2.55 -7.77
C LEU A 5 7.97 -2.68 -8.18
N ASN A 6 8.91 -2.45 -7.26
CA ASN A 6 10.33 -2.66 -7.53
C ASN A 6 10.64 -4.13 -7.87
N ALA A 7 9.88 -5.09 -7.33
CA ALA A 7 10.01 -6.50 -7.69
C ALA A 7 9.47 -6.87 -9.09
N LEU A 8 8.90 -5.92 -9.86
CA LEU A 8 8.50 -6.17 -11.25
C LEU A 8 9.69 -6.42 -12.17
N SER A 9 10.84 -5.83 -11.86
CA SER A 9 12.06 -5.96 -12.64
C SER A 9 13.27 -5.94 -11.73
N GLU A 10 14.24 -6.82 -12.00
CA GLU A 10 15.50 -6.85 -11.26
C GLU A 10 16.42 -5.68 -11.67
N ASP A 11 16.49 -5.40 -12.98
CA ASP A 11 17.39 -4.39 -13.56
C ASP A 11 16.64 -3.20 -14.21
N GLY A 12 15.35 -3.34 -14.48
CA GLY A 12 14.55 -2.34 -15.19
C GLY A 12 13.97 -1.27 -14.26
N SER A 13 14.07 0.00 -14.64
CA SER A 13 13.38 1.07 -13.91
C SER A 13 11.86 0.99 -14.08
N LEU A 14 11.10 1.52 -13.11
CA LEU A 14 9.64 1.67 -13.24
C LEU A 14 9.22 2.65 -14.36
N VAL A 15 10.13 3.47 -14.87
CA VAL A 15 9.88 4.35 -16.02
C VAL A 15 9.91 3.54 -17.32
N THR A 16 10.85 2.59 -17.42
CA THR A 16 10.99 1.68 -18.56
C THR A 16 10.05 0.48 -18.50
N MET A 17 9.71 0.03 -17.30
CA MET A 17 8.78 -1.07 -17.02
C MET A 17 7.66 -0.55 -16.12
N PRO A 18 6.63 0.07 -16.71
CA PRO A 18 5.63 0.77 -15.93
C PRO A 18 4.73 -0.20 -15.16
N PRO A 19 4.16 0.19 -14.02
CA PRO A 19 3.45 -0.73 -13.12
C PRO A 19 2.23 -1.45 -13.75
N TRP A 20 1.68 -0.92 -14.84
CA TRP A 20 0.58 -1.55 -15.60
C TRP A 20 1.00 -2.71 -16.51
N VAL A 21 2.29 -3.07 -16.63
CA VAL A 21 2.65 -4.33 -17.32
C VAL A 21 2.09 -5.56 -16.61
N ASN A 22 1.81 -5.45 -15.30
CA ASN A 22 1.16 -6.50 -14.53
C ASN A 22 -0.12 -5.98 -13.84
N PRO A 23 -1.27 -6.00 -14.53
CA PRO A 23 -2.55 -5.55 -13.96
C PRO A 23 -2.99 -6.35 -12.73
N TRP A 24 -2.60 -7.63 -12.63
CA TRP A 24 -2.91 -8.46 -11.48
C TRP A 24 -2.17 -8.02 -10.22
N LEU A 25 -0.92 -7.56 -10.37
CA LEU A 25 -0.19 -6.95 -9.27
C LEU A 25 -0.91 -5.70 -8.75
N LEU A 26 -1.42 -4.85 -9.65
CA LEU A 26 -2.18 -3.66 -9.27
C LEU A 26 -3.48 -4.03 -8.53
N LEU A 27 -4.19 -5.06 -9.00
CA LEU A 27 -5.38 -5.57 -8.32
C LEU A 27 -5.03 -6.10 -6.93
N ALA A 28 -3.97 -6.89 -6.80
CA ALA A 28 -3.52 -7.43 -5.53
C ALA A 28 -3.14 -6.32 -4.54
N MET A 29 -2.43 -5.29 -5.01
CA MET A 29 -2.10 -4.10 -4.22
C MET A 29 -3.37 -3.35 -3.77
N ALA A 30 -4.33 -3.15 -4.68
CA ALA A 30 -5.59 -2.48 -4.36
C ALA A 30 -6.40 -3.24 -3.30
N VAL A 31 -6.52 -4.56 -3.43
CA VAL A 31 -7.18 -5.42 -2.43
C VAL A 31 -6.44 -5.35 -1.09
N SER A 32 -5.11 -5.41 -1.09
CA SER A 32 -4.30 -5.33 0.13
C SER A 32 -4.46 -3.98 0.85
N PHE A 33 -4.43 -2.87 0.12
CA PHE A 33 -4.72 -1.54 0.68
C PHE A 33 -6.16 -1.45 1.19
N GLY A 34 -7.13 -2.00 0.47
CA GLY A 34 -8.53 -2.07 0.90
C GLY A 34 -8.68 -2.79 2.23
N LEU A 35 -8.04 -3.95 2.39
CA LEU A 35 -8.01 -4.69 3.65
C LEU A 35 -7.35 -3.89 4.77
N HIS A 36 -6.28 -3.16 4.48
CA HIS A 36 -5.62 -2.30 5.46
C HIS A 36 -6.56 -1.20 5.98
N PHE A 37 -7.31 -0.54 5.09
CA PHE A 37 -8.32 0.44 5.49
C PHE A 37 -9.47 -0.19 6.29
N VAL A 38 -9.88 -1.42 5.96
CA VAL A 38 -10.88 -2.15 6.74
C VAL A 38 -10.38 -2.38 8.18
N ILE A 39 -9.14 -2.82 8.36
CA ILE A 39 -8.58 -3.03 9.71
C ILE A 39 -8.51 -1.69 10.49
N LEU A 40 -8.17 -0.60 9.81
CA LEU A 40 -7.95 0.71 10.41
C LEU A 40 -9.24 1.47 10.76
N TYR A 41 -10.31 1.32 9.95
CA TYR A 41 -11.56 2.06 10.14
C TYR A 41 -12.72 1.23 10.71
N VAL A 42 -12.62 -0.11 10.79
CA VAL A 42 -13.60 -0.94 11.49
C VAL A 42 -13.20 -1.04 12.98
N PRO A 43 -13.98 -0.48 13.92
CA PRO A 43 -13.56 -0.37 15.32
C PRO A 43 -13.21 -1.70 15.99
N PHE A 44 -13.97 -2.76 15.68
CA PHE A 44 -13.70 -4.10 16.19
C PHE A 44 -12.32 -4.61 15.77
N LEU A 45 -11.95 -4.44 14.49
CA LEU A 45 -10.66 -4.87 13.98
C LEU A 45 -9.53 -3.98 14.51
N ALA A 46 -9.73 -2.66 14.51
CA ALA A 46 -8.76 -1.72 15.05
C ALA A 46 -8.39 -2.06 16.51
N GLN A 47 -9.39 -2.44 17.33
CA GLN A 47 -9.16 -2.90 18.71
C GLN A 47 -8.40 -4.24 18.77
N VAL A 48 -8.76 -5.22 17.93
CA VAL A 48 -8.09 -6.54 17.87
C VAL A 48 -6.62 -6.39 17.47
N PHE A 49 -6.31 -5.51 16.52
CA PHE A 49 -4.95 -5.26 16.04
C PHE A 49 -4.19 -4.20 16.87
N GLY A 50 -4.84 -3.56 17.85
CA GLY A 50 -4.22 -2.56 18.72
C GLY A 50 -3.79 -1.29 17.98
N ILE A 51 -4.54 -0.88 16.95
CA ILE A 51 -4.24 0.30 16.13
C ILE A 51 -5.31 1.37 16.26
N VAL A 52 -4.96 2.61 15.87
CA VAL A 52 -5.86 3.76 15.83
C VAL A 52 -5.95 4.33 14.42
N PRO A 53 -7.06 4.96 14.03
CA PRO A 53 -7.17 5.58 12.72
C PRO A 53 -6.23 6.79 12.61
N LEU A 54 -5.53 6.88 11.47
CA LEU A 54 -4.61 7.98 11.18
C LEU A 54 -5.34 9.22 10.68
N SER A 55 -4.85 10.39 11.10
CA SER A 55 -5.16 11.69 10.53
C SER A 55 -4.48 11.91 9.17
N LEU A 56 -4.93 12.92 8.42
CA LEU A 56 -4.32 13.24 7.11
C LEU A 56 -2.83 13.59 7.22
N ASN A 57 -2.41 14.28 8.29
CA ASN A 57 -1.01 14.64 8.49
C ASN A 57 -0.13 13.39 8.70
N GLU A 58 -0.63 12.41 9.44
CA GLU A 58 0.07 11.14 9.67
C GLU A 58 0.14 10.32 8.38
N TRP A 59 -0.93 10.31 7.59
CA TRP A 59 -0.92 9.69 6.26
C TRP A 59 0.11 10.30 5.32
N LEU A 60 0.25 11.63 5.31
CA LEU A 60 1.29 12.31 4.53
C LEU A 60 2.69 11.93 4.99
N LEU A 61 2.92 11.81 6.30
CA LEU A 61 4.20 11.36 6.85
C LEU A 61 4.51 9.91 6.45
N VAL A 62 3.52 9.02 6.51
CA VAL A 62 3.67 7.62 6.05
C VAL A 62 4.08 7.59 4.57
N LEU A 63 3.43 8.39 3.72
CA LEU A 63 3.77 8.46 2.29
C LEU A 63 5.18 9.05 2.07
N ALA A 64 5.55 10.10 2.79
CA ALA A 64 6.86 10.75 2.64
C ALA A 64 8.05 9.83 3.01
N VAL A 65 7.87 8.95 3.99
CA VAL A 65 8.93 8.03 4.44
C VAL A 65 8.92 6.71 3.67
N SER A 66 7.78 6.32 3.09
CA SER A 66 7.63 5.03 2.40
C SER A 66 7.95 5.07 0.91
N LEU A 67 7.98 6.26 0.29
CA LEU A 67 8.32 6.46 -1.12
C LEU A 67 9.83 6.32 -1.34
#